data_AF-A0A453G6R7-F1
#
_entry.id   AF-A0A453G6R7-F1
#
_cell.length_a   1.000
_cell.length_b   1.000
_cell.length_c   1.000
_cell.angle_alpha   90.00
_cell.angle_beta   90.00
_cell.angle_gamma   90.00
#
_symmetry.space_group_name_H-M   'P 1'
#
loop_
_entity.id
_entity.type
_entity.pdbx_description
1 polymer ?
#
loop_
_entity_poly.entity_id
_entity_poly.type
_entity_poly.pdbx_seq_one_letter_code
_entity_poly.pdbx_strand_id
1 'polypeptide(L)'
;VPLGASVRAVPLQSPLPPAEEIMAFVRSYVVPEGFPDSVTPSYVPYMTWRALKHFFGGAMGVFTTRTLLSSVGVSQSKVTPGAIAINWILKDGAGRVGKMLFARQGKKFDNDLKQLRFSSDLLLEIGAGIELATAAFPQFFLPMACVANVVKNVAAVTSTSTRTPIYKAYARGENIGDVTAKGESVGNIADLLGTGLSIFITKRNPSLVTSFALLSCGYLLSSYHEVRSVVLNTLNRARFTVAVDSFIKTGYVPSLKEGNSQETIFIHPWRHEPVSIGLHYGFF
;
A
#
# COMPACT_ATOMS: atom_id res chain seq x y z
N VAL A 1 5.82 -67.17 4.29
CA VAL A 1 5.46 -65.87 3.69
C VAL A 1 5.96 -64.76 4.60
N PRO A 2 7.11 -64.12 4.34
CA PRO A 2 7.43 -62.83 4.93
C PRO A 2 7.03 -61.71 3.95
N LEU A 3 6.29 -60.72 4.44
CA LEU A 3 5.89 -59.53 3.69
C LEU A 3 7.13 -58.66 3.40
N GLY A 4 7.44 -58.48 2.11
CA GLY A 4 8.45 -57.53 1.66
C GLY A 4 8.00 -56.09 1.91
N ALA A 5 8.84 -55.33 2.60
CA ALA A 5 8.67 -53.89 2.75
C ALA A 5 8.84 -53.21 1.38
N SER A 6 7.77 -52.61 0.87
CA SER A 6 7.80 -51.76 -0.33
C SER A 6 8.47 -50.44 0.03
N VAL A 7 9.76 -50.32 -0.29
CA VAL A 7 10.49 -49.05 -0.25
C VAL A 7 9.94 -48.19 -1.39
N ARG A 8 9.10 -47.21 -1.04
CA ARG A 8 8.58 -46.22 -1.99
C ARG A 8 9.72 -45.28 -2.34
N ALA A 9 10.34 -45.49 -3.52
CA ALA A 9 11.37 -44.62 -4.04
C ALA A 9 10.82 -43.19 -4.18
N VAL A 10 11.45 -42.24 -3.48
CA VAL A 10 11.25 -40.81 -3.71
C VAL A 10 11.84 -40.50 -5.09
N PRO A 11 11.06 -40.03 -6.07
CA PRO A 11 11.62 -39.70 -7.36
C PRO A 11 12.56 -38.49 -7.17
N LEU A 12 13.84 -38.69 -7.47
CA LEU A 12 14.81 -37.62 -7.64
C LEU A 12 14.26 -36.68 -8.71
N GLN A 13 13.84 -35.48 -8.31
CA GLN A 13 13.50 -34.41 -9.25
C GLN A 13 14.72 -34.17 -10.14
N SER A 14 14.54 -34.42 -11.44
CA SER A 14 15.51 -34.03 -12.46
C SER A 14 15.78 -32.53 -12.34
N PRO A 15 17.04 -32.07 -12.32
CA PRO A 15 17.34 -30.64 -12.25
C PRO A 15 16.71 -29.96 -13.47
N LEU A 16 15.84 -29.00 -13.20
CA LEU A 16 15.20 -28.21 -14.25
C LEU A 16 16.27 -27.28 -14.86
N PRO A 17 16.07 -26.77 -16.09
CA PRO A 17 16.92 -25.71 -16.62
C PRO A 17 17.07 -24.58 -15.58
N PRO A 18 18.26 -23.94 -15.43
CA PRO A 18 18.48 -22.94 -14.38
C PRO A 18 17.48 -21.77 -14.44
N ALA A 19 16.98 -21.43 -15.64
CA ALA A 19 15.93 -20.44 -15.81
C ALA A 19 14.56 -20.90 -15.29
N GLU A 20 14.23 -22.18 -15.42
CA GLU A 20 12.99 -22.76 -14.89
C GLU A 20 13.07 -22.96 -13.37
N GLU A 21 14.23 -23.30 -12.82
CA GLU A 21 14.45 -23.33 -11.37
C GLU A 21 14.31 -21.94 -10.75
N ILE A 22 14.90 -20.91 -11.38
CA ILE A 22 14.74 -19.52 -10.95
C ILE A 22 13.29 -19.08 -11.08
N MET A 23 12.60 -19.43 -12.17
CA MET A 23 11.19 -19.08 -12.35
C MET A 23 10.28 -19.80 -11.36
N ALA A 24 10.55 -21.07 -11.05
CA ALA A 24 9.85 -21.85 -10.04
C ALA A 24 10.10 -21.29 -8.63
N PHE A 25 11.33 -20.88 -8.33
CA PHE A 25 11.70 -20.21 -7.09
C PHE A 25 11.00 -18.84 -6.97
N VAL A 26 11.01 -18.02 -8.01
CA VAL A 26 10.30 -16.73 -7.99
C VAL A 26 8.79 -16.95 -7.83
N ARG A 27 8.21 -17.91 -8.55
CA ARG A 27 6.79 -18.27 -8.41
C ARG A 27 6.45 -18.75 -6.99
N SER A 28 7.33 -19.53 -6.36
CA SER A 28 7.09 -20.02 -5.00
C SER A 28 7.11 -18.91 -3.95
N TYR A 29 7.77 -17.77 -4.19
CA TYR A 29 7.74 -16.60 -3.31
C TYR A 29 6.64 -15.57 -3.66
N VAL A 30 6.17 -15.55 -4.91
CA VAL A 30 5.22 -14.55 -5.41
C VAL A 30 3.76 -15.04 -5.33
N VAL A 31 3.55 -16.35 -5.41
CA VAL A 31 2.23 -16.94 -5.57
C VAL A 31 1.85 -17.77 -4.33
N PRO A 32 0.61 -17.65 -3.81
CA PRO A 32 0.11 -18.50 -2.74
C PRO A 32 0.07 -19.98 -3.11
N GLU A 33 0.16 -20.85 -2.11
CA GLU A 33 0.02 -22.29 -2.28
C GLU A 33 -1.39 -22.63 -2.79
N GLY A 34 -1.50 -23.54 -3.76
CA GLY A 34 -2.78 -23.93 -4.37
C GLY A 34 -3.39 -22.89 -5.33
N PHE A 35 -2.61 -21.92 -5.81
CA PHE A 35 -3.04 -21.00 -6.86
C PHE A 35 -3.38 -21.74 -8.17
N PRO A 36 -4.46 -21.39 -8.89
CA PRO A 36 -5.32 -20.21 -8.71
C PRO A 36 -6.51 -20.41 -7.75
N ASP A 37 -6.79 -21.62 -7.30
CA ASP A 37 -8.04 -21.93 -6.57
C ASP A 37 -8.05 -21.38 -5.13
N SER A 38 -6.86 -21.18 -4.55
CA SER A 38 -6.67 -20.68 -3.18
C SER A 38 -6.90 -19.17 -3.00
N VAL A 39 -7.13 -18.42 -4.08
CA VAL A 39 -7.40 -16.98 -4.02
C VAL A 39 -8.53 -16.56 -4.96
N THR A 40 -9.12 -15.39 -4.71
CA THR A 40 -10.10 -14.82 -5.65
C THR A 40 -9.44 -14.34 -6.96
N PRO A 41 -10.18 -14.31 -8.09
CA PRO A 41 -9.64 -13.82 -9.37
C PRO A 41 -9.15 -12.36 -9.35
N SER A 42 -9.66 -11.55 -8.41
CA SER A 42 -9.24 -10.14 -8.24
C SER A 42 -7.90 -9.98 -7.53
N TYR A 43 -7.29 -11.07 -7.04
CA TYR A 43 -5.99 -11.05 -6.38
C TYR A 43 -4.85 -10.62 -7.31
N VAL A 44 -4.78 -11.18 -8.53
CA VAL A 44 -3.67 -10.94 -9.47
C VAL A 44 -3.60 -9.47 -9.88
N PRO A 45 -4.70 -8.83 -10.38
CA PRO A 45 -4.65 -7.42 -10.72
C PRO A 45 -4.21 -6.54 -9.55
N TYR A 46 -4.73 -6.81 -8.34
CA TYR A 46 -4.34 -6.08 -7.14
C TYR A 46 -2.84 -6.23 -6.84
N MET A 47 -2.30 -7.45 -6.87
CA MET A 47 -0.88 -7.69 -6.58
C MET A 47 0.04 -7.10 -7.65
N THR A 48 -0.37 -7.06 -8.92
CA THR A 48 0.40 -6.40 -9.99
C THR A 48 0.53 -4.90 -9.73
N TRP A 49 -0.58 -4.21 -9.46
CA TRP A 49 -0.54 -2.77 -9.15
C TRP A 49 0.18 -2.47 -7.84
N ARG A 50 0.04 -3.35 -6.84
CA ARG A 50 0.78 -3.28 -5.58
C ARG A 50 2.30 -3.42 -5.81
N ALA A 51 2.73 -4.36 -6.64
CA ALA A 51 4.14 -4.51 -7.01
C ALA A 51 4.65 -3.23 -7.69
N LEU A 52 3.92 -2.72 -8.69
CA LEU A 52 4.30 -1.48 -9.36
C LEU A 52 4.38 -0.28 -8.40
N LYS A 53 3.46 -0.20 -7.44
CA LYS A 53 3.51 0.83 -6.40
C LYS A 53 4.76 0.70 -5.51
N HIS A 54 5.06 -0.50 -5.02
CA HIS A 54 6.27 -0.73 -4.21
C HIS A 54 7.55 -0.45 -5.01
N PHE A 55 7.55 -0.74 -6.30
CA PHE A 55 8.65 -0.37 -7.20
C PHE A 55 8.88 1.15 -7.24
N PHE A 56 7.83 1.96 -7.44
CA PHE A 56 7.98 3.41 -7.38
C PHE A 56 8.38 3.89 -5.98
N GLY A 57 7.84 3.27 -4.92
CA GLY A 57 8.17 3.59 -3.53
C GLY A 57 9.64 3.36 -3.19
N GLY A 58 10.20 2.20 -3.56
CA GLY A 58 11.62 1.90 -3.39
C GLY A 58 12.51 2.86 -4.18
N ALA A 59 12.10 3.20 -5.42
CA ALA A 59 12.83 4.19 -6.21
C ALA A 59 12.85 5.58 -5.55
N MET A 60 11.72 6.01 -4.98
CA MET A 60 11.63 7.27 -4.24
C MET A 60 12.44 7.26 -2.95
N GLY A 61 12.49 6.13 -2.24
CA GLY A 61 13.22 5.97 -0.97
C GLY A 61 14.69 6.37 -1.06
N VAL A 62 15.35 6.10 -2.19
CA VAL A 62 16.74 6.52 -2.45
C VAL A 62 16.87 8.04 -2.53
N PHE A 63 15.96 8.71 -3.24
CA PHE A 63 15.97 10.17 -3.39
C PHE A 63 15.70 10.89 -2.07
N THR A 64 14.71 10.42 -1.30
CA THR A 64 14.40 10.98 0.01
C THR A 64 15.57 10.78 0.97
N THR A 65 16.21 9.60 0.95
CA THR A 65 17.36 9.31 1.82
C THR A 65 18.57 10.19 1.48
N ARG A 66 18.92 10.32 0.19
CA ARG A 66 20.01 11.21 -0.26
C ARG A 66 19.76 12.66 0.18
N THR A 67 18.53 13.14 -0.01
CA THR A 67 18.14 14.51 0.34
C THR A 67 18.19 14.73 1.84
N LEU A 68 17.68 13.77 2.63
CA LEU A 68 17.70 13.83 4.08
C LEU A 68 19.14 13.86 4.62
N LEU A 69 20.02 12.99 4.12
CA LEU A 69 21.43 12.97 4.51
C LEU A 69 22.14 14.29 4.19
N SER A 70 21.89 14.86 3.01
CA SER A 70 22.41 16.18 2.64
C SER A 70 21.90 17.28 3.58
N SER A 71 20.61 17.26 3.91
CA SER A 71 19.96 18.28 4.75
C SER A 71 20.41 18.20 6.20
N VAL A 72 20.60 16.98 6.73
CA VAL A 72 21.17 16.74 8.06
C VAL A 72 22.61 17.24 8.12
N GLY A 73 23.42 16.91 7.11
CA GLY A 73 24.82 17.35 7.03
C GLY A 73 24.95 18.87 7.05
N VAL A 74 24.06 19.59 6.35
CA VAL A 74 24.05 21.06 6.33
C VAL A 74 23.50 21.64 7.65
N SER A 75 22.34 21.16 8.12
CA SER A 75 21.65 21.74 9.29
C SER A 75 22.32 21.42 10.63
N GLN A 76 23.03 20.30 10.74
CA GLN A 76 23.63 19.83 11.99
C GLN A 76 25.16 19.85 11.98
N SER A 77 25.78 20.47 10.97
CA SER A 77 27.25 20.60 10.82
C SER A 77 27.96 21.19 12.05
N LYS A 78 27.28 22.03 12.82
CA LYS A 78 27.83 22.73 14.01
C LYS A 78 27.35 22.16 15.34
N VAL A 79 26.55 21.10 15.32
CA VAL A 79 25.89 20.53 16.50
C VAL A 79 26.69 19.33 17.02
N THR A 80 26.88 19.24 18.33
CA THR A 80 27.56 18.10 18.97
C THR A 80 26.82 16.79 18.70
N PRO A 81 27.51 15.65 18.50
CA PRO A 81 26.86 14.37 18.18
C PRO A 81 25.74 13.95 19.16
N GLY A 82 25.87 14.30 20.45
CA GLY A 82 24.81 14.04 21.44
C GLY A 82 23.52 14.83 21.18
N ALA A 83 23.61 16.10 20.77
CA ALA A 83 22.44 16.90 20.44
C ALA A 83 21.79 16.47 19.10
N ILE A 84 22.60 15.96 18.16
CA ILE A 84 22.09 15.29 16.95
C ILE A 84 21.23 14.09 17.35
N ALA A 85 21.73 13.20 18.22
CA ALA A 85 20.98 12.03 18.67
C ALA A 85 19.66 12.39 19.35
N ILE A 86 19.64 13.43 20.20
CA ILE A 86 18.41 13.92 20.84
C ILE A 86 17.38 14.39 19.80
N ASN A 87 17.81 15.11 18.77
CA ASN A 87 16.93 15.57 17.69
C ASN A 87 16.29 14.40 16.92
N TRP A 88 17.04 13.33 16.68
CA TRP A 88 16.52 12.10 16.05
C TRP A 88 15.52 11.38 16.95
N ILE A 89 15.82 11.25 18.24
CA ILE A 89 14.89 10.65 19.22
C ILE A 89 13.61 11.46 19.31
N LEU A 90 13.69 12.80 19.28
CA LEU A 90 12.51 13.66 19.32
C LEU A 90 11.65 13.50 18.06
N LYS A 91 12.29 13.47 16.88
CA LYS A 91 11.62 13.19 15.60
C LYS A 91 10.89 11.85 15.63
N ASP A 92 11.56 10.80 16.06
CA ASP A 92 10.99 9.44 16.09
C ASP A 92 9.94 9.26 17.19
N GLY A 93 10.16 9.89 18.34
CA GLY A 93 9.20 9.94 19.44
C GLY A 93 7.90 10.60 19.01
N ALA A 94 7.97 11.78 18.37
CA ALA A 94 6.80 12.47 17.83
C ALA A 94 6.01 11.58 16.86
N GLY A 95 6.71 10.92 15.92
CA GLY A 95 6.10 9.99 14.96
C GLY A 95 5.34 8.84 15.63
N ARG A 96 5.94 8.21 16.65
CA ARG A 96 5.32 7.11 17.42
C ARG A 96 4.11 7.58 18.24
N VAL A 97 4.18 8.75 18.87
CA VAL A 97 3.04 9.33 19.60
C VAL A 97 1.90 9.65 18.63
N GLY A 98 2.20 10.24 17.48
CA GLY A 98 1.21 10.50 16.42
C GLY A 98 0.52 9.21 15.95
N LYS A 99 1.30 8.15 15.70
CA LYS A 99 0.77 6.82 15.36
C LYS A 99 -0.18 6.29 16.43
N MET A 100 0.23 6.36 17.71
CA MET A 100 -0.54 5.85 18.84
C MET A 100 -1.87 6.60 19.00
N LEU A 101 -1.85 7.93 18.90
CA LEU A 101 -3.06 8.74 18.99
C LEU A 101 -4.02 8.43 17.84
N PHE A 102 -3.50 8.31 16.62
CA PHE A 102 -4.31 8.03 15.45
C PHE A 102 -4.87 6.60 15.43
N ALA A 103 -4.16 5.62 16.01
CA ALA A 103 -4.63 4.24 16.13
C ALA A 103 -5.96 4.12 16.91
N ARG A 104 -6.27 5.08 17.81
CA ARG A 104 -7.57 5.15 18.50
C ARG A 104 -8.75 5.28 17.51
N GLN A 105 -8.48 5.75 16.30
CA GLN A 105 -9.49 5.93 15.28
C GLN A 105 -9.85 4.64 14.52
N GLY A 106 -9.24 3.51 14.89
CA GLY A 106 -9.35 2.20 14.24
C GLY A 106 -10.76 1.76 13.83
N LYS A 107 -11.77 1.99 14.67
CA LYS A 107 -13.17 1.63 14.37
C LYS A 107 -13.74 2.30 13.11
N LYS A 108 -13.20 3.46 12.71
CA LYS A 108 -13.63 4.12 11.47
C LYS A 108 -12.96 3.53 10.23
N PHE A 109 -11.91 2.70 10.39
CA PHE A 109 -11.18 2.15 9.25
C PHE A 109 -11.95 1.10 8.45
N ASP A 110 -12.93 0.47 9.08
CA ASP A 110 -13.73 -0.58 8.46
C ASP A 110 -14.82 -0.05 7.52
N ASN A 111 -15.21 1.23 7.66
CA ASN A 111 -16.32 1.81 6.90
C ASN A 111 -15.94 2.16 5.45
N ASP A 112 -14.75 2.75 5.24
CA ASP A 112 -14.30 3.32 3.95
C ASP A 112 -12.90 2.82 3.58
N LEU A 113 -12.75 1.50 3.56
CA LEU A 113 -11.47 0.80 3.41
C LEU A 113 -10.65 1.27 2.20
N LYS A 114 -11.28 1.40 1.02
CA LYS A 114 -10.60 1.82 -0.22
C LYS A 114 -10.09 3.26 -0.13
N GLN A 115 -10.89 4.15 0.44
CA GLN A 115 -10.56 5.56 0.55
C GLN A 115 -9.43 5.78 1.54
N LEU A 116 -9.49 5.07 2.66
CA LEU A 116 -8.42 5.10 3.66
C LEU A 116 -7.14 4.47 3.14
N ARG A 117 -7.24 3.41 2.34
CA ARG A 117 -6.09 2.79 1.68
C ARG A 117 -5.40 3.79 0.76
N PHE A 118 -6.14 4.49 -0.11
CA PHE A 118 -5.58 5.52 -0.99
C PHE A 118 -5.09 6.76 -0.20
N SER A 119 -5.87 7.21 0.79
CA SER A 119 -5.51 8.36 1.64
C SER A 119 -4.22 8.11 2.41
N SER A 120 -3.97 6.87 2.85
CA SER A 120 -2.72 6.49 3.50
C SER A 120 -1.53 6.65 2.57
N ASP A 121 -1.67 6.27 1.31
CA ASP A 121 -0.62 6.41 0.30
C ASP A 121 -0.40 7.90 -0.03
N LEU A 122 -1.47 8.72 -0.11
CA LEU A 122 -1.37 10.17 -0.28
C LEU A 122 -0.65 10.86 0.90
N LEU A 123 -0.98 10.48 2.14
CA LEU A 123 -0.30 11.00 3.34
C LEU A 123 1.18 10.63 3.34
N LEU A 124 1.53 9.40 2.90
CA LEU A 124 2.92 8.99 2.79
C LEU A 124 3.70 9.90 1.84
N GLU A 125 3.12 10.20 0.67
CA GLU A 125 3.71 11.07 -0.35
C GLU A 125 3.84 12.53 0.14
N ILE A 126 2.84 13.04 0.85
CA ILE A 126 2.89 14.36 1.49
C ILE A 126 4.04 14.39 2.51
N GLY A 127 4.15 13.38 3.36
CA GLY A 127 5.23 13.28 4.35
C GLY A 127 6.62 13.21 3.69
N ALA A 128 6.76 12.45 2.60
CA ALA A 128 7.99 12.40 1.81
C ALA A 128 8.31 13.76 1.15
N GLY A 129 7.29 14.48 0.65
CA GLY A 129 7.44 15.83 0.11
C GLY A 129 7.88 16.86 1.16
N ILE A 130 7.36 16.77 2.40
CA ILE A 130 7.81 17.61 3.52
C ILE A 130 9.26 17.29 3.87
N GLU A 131 9.67 16.02 3.89
CA GLU A 131 11.09 15.64 4.05
C GLU A 131 11.97 16.23 2.95
N LEU A 132 11.53 16.19 1.69
CA LEU A 132 12.27 16.78 0.57
C LEU A 132 12.41 18.30 0.73
N ALA A 133 11.35 18.98 1.19
CA ALA A 133 11.36 20.42 1.43
C ALA A 133 12.34 20.85 2.54
N THR A 134 12.77 19.93 3.43
CA THR A 134 13.80 20.24 4.44
C THR A 134 15.14 20.62 3.81
N ALA A 135 15.43 20.19 2.58
CA ALA A 135 16.64 20.60 1.86
C ALA A 135 16.61 22.07 1.43
N ALA A 136 15.43 22.61 1.15
CA ALA A 136 15.27 24.03 0.80
C ALA A 136 15.25 24.93 2.04
N PHE A 137 14.80 24.41 3.18
CA PHE A 137 14.65 25.16 4.43
C PHE A 137 15.38 24.47 5.61
N PRO A 138 16.71 24.34 5.57
CA PRO A 138 17.47 23.61 6.59
C PRO A 138 17.35 24.22 7.99
N GLN A 139 17.03 25.51 8.12
CA GLN A 139 16.79 26.17 9.40
C GLN A 139 15.56 25.62 10.16
N PHE A 140 14.58 25.04 9.47
CA PHE A 140 13.38 24.43 10.06
C PHE A 140 13.43 22.90 10.04
N PHE A 141 14.62 22.32 9.89
CA PHE A 141 14.81 20.88 9.73
C PHE A 141 14.08 20.07 10.80
N LEU A 142 14.28 20.38 12.09
CA LEU A 142 13.72 19.58 13.18
C LEU A 142 12.18 19.62 13.22
N PRO A 143 11.52 20.80 13.25
CA PRO A 143 10.05 20.86 13.18
C PRO A 143 9.47 20.18 11.94
N MET A 144 10.03 20.42 10.75
CA MET A 144 9.54 19.82 9.50
C MET A 144 9.74 18.30 9.49
N ALA A 145 10.89 17.82 9.95
CA ALA A 145 11.17 16.38 10.06
C ALA A 145 10.23 15.69 11.05
N CYS A 146 9.89 16.34 12.18
CA CYS A 146 8.89 15.84 13.12
C CYS A 146 7.50 15.74 12.47
N VAL A 147 7.03 16.81 11.80
CA VAL A 147 5.74 16.82 11.11
C VAL A 147 5.69 15.73 10.04
N ALA A 148 6.71 15.64 9.20
CA ALA A 148 6.80 14.61 8.17
C ALA A 148 6.76 13.20 8.78
N ASN A 149 7.50 12.96 9.87
CA ASN A 149 7.52 11.65 10.50
C ASN A 149 6.18 11.27 11.13
N VAL A 150 5.47 12.24 11.74
CA VAL A 150 4.09 12.05 12.23
C VAL A 150 3.17 11.65 11.08
N VAL A 151 3.17 12.42 9.99
CA VAL A 151 2.33 12.15 8.81
C VAL A 151 2.62 10.76 8.23
N LYS A 152 3.88 10.40 8.06
CA LYS A 152 4.30 9.07 7.54
C LYS A 152 3.90 7.94 8.49
N ASN A 153 3.97 8.14 9.80
CA ASN A 153 3.55 7.14 10.77
C ASN A 153 2.02 6.94 10.80
N VAL A 154 1.26 8.03 10.63
CA VAL A 154 -0.21 7.99 10.45
C VAL A 154 -0.58 7.26 9.15
N ALA A 155 0.13 7.55 8.05
CA ALA A 155 0.00 6.81 6.81
C ALA A 155 0.28 5.31 7.00
N ALA A 156 1.38 4.97 7.67
CA ALA A 156 1.78 3.59 7.90
C ALA A 156 0.73 2.79 8.68
N VAL A 157 0.19 3.34 9.78
CA VAL A 157 -0.86 2.64 10.54
C VAL A 157 -2.11 2.44 9.69
N THR A 158 -2.56 3.45 8.96
CA THR A 158 -3.74 3.37 8.08
C THR A 158 -3.56 2.31 6.98
N SER A 159 -2.38 2.28 6.36
CA SER A 159 -2.02 1.31 5.32
C SER A 159 -2.02 -0.13 5.85
N THR A 160 -1.41 -0.35 7.02
CA THR A 160 -1.40 -1.68 7.66
C THR A 160 -2.79 -2.14 8.09
N SER A 161 -3.61 -1.25 8.64
CA SER A 161 -4.96 -1.57 9.09
C SER A 161 -5.90 -1.91 7.93
N THR A 162 -5.75 -1.26 6.78
CA THR A 162 -6.58 -1.53 5.58
C THR A 162 -6.12 -2.77 4.80
N ARG A 163 -4.84 -3.15 4.89
CA ARG A 163 -4.27 -4.32 4.20
C ARG A 163 -4.89 -5.64 4.67
N THR A 164 -5.01 -5.84 5.98
CA THR A 164 -5.53 -7.08 6.57
C THR A 164 -6.93 -7.46 6.07
N PRO A 165 -7.95 -6.56 6.13
CA PRO A 165 -9.27 -6.86 5.59
C PRO A 165 -9.28 -7.07 4.07
N ILE A 166 -8.40 -6.41 3.30
CA ILE A 166 -8.25 -6.69 1.85
C ILE A 166 -7.75 -8.13 1.64
N TYR A 167 -6.70 -8.54 2.35
CA TYR A 167 -6.14 -9.89 2.20
C TYR A 167 -7.11 -10.96 2.65
N LYS A 168 -7.87 -10.69 3.71
CA LYS A 168 -8.96 -11.55 4.16
C LYS A 168 -10.05 -11.71 3.09
N ALA A 169 -10.36 -10.67 2.33
CA ALA A 169 -11.33 -10.75 1.23
C ALA A 169 -10.83 -11.61 0.04
N TYR A 170 -9.52 -11.77 -0.10
CA TYR A 170 -8.90 -12.55 -1.18
C TYR A 170 -8.56 -13.99 -0.81
N ALA A 171 -8.31 -14.26 0.47
CA ALA A 171 -8.02 -15.59 1.00
C ALA A 171 -9.21 -16.55 0.81
N ARG A 172 -8.95 -17.76 0.29
CA ARG A 172 -9.92 -18.87 0.25
C ARG A 172 -9.37 -20.03 1.07
N GLY A 173 -10.18 -20.57 1.99
CA GLY A 173 -9.79 -21.71 2.83
C GLY A 173 -8.81 -21.33 3.95
N GLU A 174 -9.06 -20.22 4.66
CA GLU A 174 -8.28 -19.79 5.84
C GLU A 174 -6.77 -19.56 5.62
N ASN A 175 -6.33 -19.36 4.37
CA ASN A 175 -4.94 -19.16 3.97
C ASN A 175 -4.42 -17.70 4.10
N ILE A 176 -4.94 -16.92 5.06
CA ILE A 176 -4.58 -15.49 5.21
C ILE A 176 -3.08 -15.28 5.50
N GLY A 177 -2.45 -16.21 6.23
CA GLY A 177 -1.03 -16.14 6.55
C GLY A 177 -0.16 -16.23 5.29
N ASP A 178 -0.47 -17.17 4.40
CA ASP A 178 0.26 -17.36 3.15
C ASP A 178 0.07 -16.16 2.20
N VAL A 179 -1.16 -15.70 2.01
CA VAL A 179 -1.47 -14.48 1.24
C VAL A 179 -0.71 -13.27 1.77
N THR A 180 -0.59 -13.15 3.10
CA THR A 180 0.17 -12.06 3.72
C THR A 180 1.66 -12.17 3.43
N ALA A 181 2.25 -13.35 3.65
CA ALA A 181 3.67 -13.60 3.42
C ALA A 181 4.06 -13.35 1.95
N LYS A 182 3.31 -13.90 0.99
CA LYS A 182 3.55 -13.68 -0.44
C LYS A 182 3.35 -12.22 -0.83
N GLY A 183 2.32 -11.57 -0.29
CA GLY A 183 2.10 -10.15 -0.49
C GLY A 183 3.25 -9.26 0.01
N GLU A 184 3.95 -9.66 1.07
CA GLU A 184 5.16 -8.99 1.55
C GLU A 184 6.37 -9.30 0.69
N SER A 185 6.57 -10.55 0.26
CA SER A 185 7.63 -10.92 -0.69
C SER A 185 7.52 -10.15 -2.01
N VAL A 186 6.32 -10.05 -2.59
CA VAL A 186 6.06 -9.27 -3.81
C VAL A 186 6.41 -7.80 -3.62
N GLY A 187 6.00 -7.22 -2.48
CA GLY A 187 6.34 -5.83 -2.14
C GLY A 187 7.85 -5.61 -2.02
N ASN A 188 8.55 -6.50 -1.31
CA ASN A 188 9.99 -6.39 -1.08
C ASN A 188 10.81 -6.56 -2.38
N ILE A 189 10.46 -7.53 -3.23
CA ILE A 189 11.13 -7.72 -4.52
C ILE A 189 10.96 -6.47 -5.39
N ALA A 190 9.74 -5.95 -5.48
CA ALA A 190 9.49 -4.76 -6.28
C ALA A 190 10.21 -3.52 -5.73
N ASP A 191 10.21 -3.34 -4.41
CA ASP A 191 10.92 -2.25 -3.74
C ASP A 191 12.44 -2.29 -4.00
N LEU A 192 13.05 -3.48 -3.93
CA LEU A 192 14.47 -3.67 -4.25
C LEU A 192 14.79 -3.35 -5.71
N LEU A 193 13.93 -3.77 -6.64
CA LEU A 193 14.07 -3.43 -8.07
C LEU A 193 13.97 -1.92 -8.30
N GLY A 194 13.02 -1.26 -7.62
CA GLY A 194 12.85 0.19 -7.66
C GLY A 194 14.07 0.94 -7.11
N THR A 195 14.57 0.50 -5.97
CA THR A 195 15.80 1.00 -5.35
C THR A 195 16.99 0.87 -6.29
N GLY A 196 17.18 -0.30 -6.91
CA GLY A 196 18.24 -0.54 -7.89
C GLY A 196 18.16 0.39 -9.10
N LEU A 197 16.96 0.58 -9.67
CA LEU A 197 16.73 1.53 -10.75
C LEU A 197 17.08 2.96 -10.32
N SER A 198 16.66 3.36 -9.12
CA SER A 198 16.90 4.71 -8.62
C SER A 198 18.38 5.01 -8.40
N ILE A 199 19.17 4.04 -7.94
CA ILE A 199 20.64 4.20 -7.85
C ILE A 199 21.25 4.46 -9.23
N PHE A 200 20.80 3.75 -10.26
CA PHE A 200 21.26 3.95 -11.64
C PHE A 200 20.89 5.33 -12.18
N ILE A 201 19.64 5.76 -11.94
CA ILE A 201 19.14 7.08 -12.32
C ILE A 201 19.91 8.18 -11.59
N THR A 202 20.14 8.01 -10.29
CA THR A 202 20.83 8.98 -9.41
C THR A 202 22.26 9.26 -9.88
N LYS A 203 22.96 8.27 -10.47
CA LYS A 203 24.29 8.45 -11.07
C LYS A 203 24.28 9.35 -12.31
N ARG A 204 23.15 9.45 -13.02
CA ARG A 204 23.00 10.26 -14.24
C ARG A 204 22.62 11.73 -13.98
N ASN A 205 22.63 12.17 -12.72
CA ASN A 205 22.33 13.54 -12.27
C ASN A 205 21.03 14.16 -12.83
N PRO A 206 19.86 13.52 -12.73
CA PRO A 206 18.60 14.20 -12.98
C PRO A 206 18.27 15.19 -11.84
N SER A 207 17.47 16.21 -12.17
CA SER A 207 16.88 17.12 -11.18
C SER A 207 16.12 16.33 -10.11
N LEU A 208 16.51 16.49 -8.84
CA LEU A 208 15.91 15.81 -7.68
C LEU A 208 14.40 15.99 -7.63
N VAL A 209 13.93 17.23 -7.84
CA VAL A 209 12.50 17.59 -7.79
C VAL A 209 11.75 16.92 -8.93
N THR A 210 12.31 16.93 -10.14
CA THR A 210 11.67 16.33 -11.32
C THR A 210 11.60 14.81 -11.18
N SER A 211 12.66 14.16 -10.72
CA SER A 211 12.67 12.72 -10.46
C SER A 211 11.69 12.33 -9.37
N PHE A 212 11.65 13.08 -8.26
CA PHE A 212 10.68 12.86 -7.19
C PHE A 212 9.25 13.02 -7.69
N ALA A 213 8.94 14.10 -8.42
CA ALA A 213 7.60 14.36 -8.95
C ALA A 213 7.11 13.26 -9.92
N LEU A 214 7.99 12.79 -10.81
CA LEU A 214 7.67 11.71 -11.75
C LEU A 214 7.42 10.38 -11.03
N LEU A 215 8.29 10.02 -10.07
CA LEU A 215 8.13 8.79 -9.30
C LEU A 215 6.90 8.85 -8.38
N SER A 216 6.64 10.00 -7.76
CA SER A 216 5.45 10.26 -6.93
C SER A 216 4.16 10.13 -7.74
N CYS A 217 4.13 10.67 -8.96
CA CYS A 217 3.02 10.48 -9.88
C CYS A 217 2.81 8.99 -10.21
N GLY A 218 3.88 8.27 -10.53
CA GLY A 218 3.84 6.82 -10.77
C GLY A 218 3.34 6.03 -9.55
N TYR A 219 3.78 6.40 -8.35
CA TYR A 219 3.34 5.81 -7.09
C TYR A 219 1.84 6.01 -6.85
N LEU A 220 1.35 7.24 -7.00
CA LEU A 220 -0.06 7.57 -6.80
C LEU A 220 -0.98 6.94 -7.86
N LEU A 221 -0.55 6.90 -9.13
CA LEU A 221 -1.30 6.21 -10.19
C LEU A 221 -1.38 4.71 -9.90
N SER A 222 -0.26 4.09 -9.49
CA SER A 222 -0.22 2.68 -9.13
C SER A 222 -1.10 2.38 -7.90
N SER A 223 -1.08 3.26 -6.90
CA SER A 223 -1.96 3.19 -5.73
C SER A 223 -3.44 3.30 -6.11
N TYR A 224 -3.78 4.24 -7.00
CA TYR A 224 -5.14 4.41 -7.48
C TYR A 224 -5.66 3.13 -8.17
N HIS A 225 -4.85 2.55 -9.04
CA HIS A 225 -5.20 1.30 -9.72
C HIS A 225 -5.18 0.06 -8.81
N GLU A 226 -4.31 0.01 -7.79
CA GLU A 226 -4.34 -1.01 -6.72
C GLU A 226 -5.69 -0.98 -6.01
N VAL A 227 -6.11 0.20 -5.54
CA VAL A 227 -7.37 0.38 -4.81
C VAL A 227 -8.59 0.10 -5.69
N ARG A 228 -8.55 0.48 -6.98
CA ARG A 228 -9.62 0.21 -7.94
C ARG A 228 -9.79 -1.29 -8.23
N SER A 229 -8.69 -2.04 -8.14
CA SER A 229 -8.67 -3.50 -8.33
C SER A 229 -9.17 -4.28 -7.11
N VAL A 230 -9.36 -3.60 -5.97
CA VAL A 230 -9.98 -4.19 -4.77
C VAL A 230 -11.45 -4.47 -5.04
N VAL A 231 -11.83 -5.75 -4.96
CA VAL A 231 -13.22 -6.22 -4.99
C VAL A 231 -13.49 -6.83 -3.62
N LEU A 232 -14.17 -6.08 -2.75
CA LEU A 232 -14.64 -6.58 -1.46
C LEU A 232 -15.95 -7.34 -1.66
N ASN A 233 -16.22 -8.36 -0.84
CA ASN A 233 -17.53 -9.02 -0.82
C ASN A 233 -18.49 -8.39 0.20
N THR A 234 -18.03 -7.36 0.92
CA THR A 234 -18.82 -6.61 1.90
C THR A 234 -19.42 -5.34 1.28
N LEU A 235 -20.60 -4.95 1.75
CA LEU A 235 -21.22 -3.67 1.41
C LEU A 235 -20.58 -2.56 2.25
N ASN A 236 -19.75 -1.72 1.62
CA ASN A 236 -19.33 -0.44 2.21
C ASN A 236 -20.39 0.64 1.96
N ARG A 237 -20.28 1.80 2.62
CA ARG A 237 -21.26 2.89 2.48
C ARG A 237 -21.41 3.39 1.05
N ALA A 238 -20.29 3.53 0.33
CA ALA A 238 -20.28 3.98 -1.06
C ALA A 238 -21.03 3.01 -1.99
N ARG A 239 -20.78 1.70 -1.87
CA ARG A 239 -21.44 0.65 -2.64
C ARG A 239 -22.90 0.51 -2.28
N PHE A 240 -23.24 0.63 -1.00
CA PHE A 240 -24.64 0.65 -0.57
C PHE A 240 -25.39 1.80 -1.25
N THR A 241 -24.78 2.99 -1.31
CA THR A 241 -25.37 4.15 -1.99
C THR A 241 -25.56 3.90 -3.48
N VAL A 242 -24.54 3.37 -4.17
CA VAL A 242 -24.63 3.00 -5.60
C VAL A 242 -25.71 1.94 -5.85
N ALA A 243 -25.80 0.93 -4.98
CA ALA A 243 -26.78 -0.15 -5.11
C ALA A 243 -28.22 0.36 -4.92
N VAL A 244 -28.46 1.22 -3.92
CA VAL A 244 -29.77 1.84 -3.66
C VAL A 244 -30.16 2.77 -4.80
N ASP A 245 -29.24 3.64 -5.26
CA ASP A 245 -29.52 4.56 -6.37
C ASP A 245 -29.82 3.82 -7.68
N SER A 246 -29.04 2.77 -7.99
CA SER A 246 -29.28 1.92 -9.16
C SER A 246 -30.62 1.18 -9.06
N PHE A 247 -30.95 0.65 -7.88
CA PHE A 247 -32.22 -0.05 -7.65
C PHE A 247 -33.41 0.90 -7.79
N ILE A 248 -33.34 2.11 -7.22
CA ILE A 248 -34.42 3.11 -7.34
C ILE A 248 -34.63 3.51 -8.80
N LYS A 249 -33.55 3.67 -9.59
CA LYS A 249 -33.63 4.11 -10.99
C LYS A 249 -34.03 3.01 -11.98
N THR A 250 -33.60 1.78 -11.75
CA THR A 250 -33.69 0.70 -12.76
C THR A 250 -34.44 -0.55 -12.28
N GLY A 251 -34.72 -0.67 -10.98
CA GLY A 251 -35.26 -1.88 -10.36
C GLY A 251 -34.24 -3.03 -10.21
N TYR A 252 -33.00 -2.84 -10.64
CA TYR A 252 -31.95 -3.86 -10.60
C TYR A 252 -30.84 -3.51 -9.60
N VAL A 253 -30.38 -4.51 -8.85
CA VAL A 253 -29.22 -4.37 -7.95
C VAL A 253 -27.96 -4.77 -8.73
N PRO A 254 -26.99 -3.87 -8.93
CA PRO A 254 -25.79 -4.15 -9.70
C PRO A 254 -24.95 -5.26 -9.07
N SER A 255 -24.26 -6.04 -9.90
CA SER A 255 -23.35 -7.07 -9.42
C SER A 255 -22.18 -6.46 -8.64
N LEU A 256 -21.49 -7.25 -7.81
CA LEU A 256 -20.33 -6.79 -7.02
C LEU A 256 -19.29 -6.09 -7.89
N LYS A 257 -19.06 -6.57 -9.12
CA LYS A 257 -18.07 -6.00 -10.04
C LYS A 257 -18.52 -4.66 -10.64
N GLU A 258 -19.80 -4.53 -10.95
CA GLU A 258 -20.41 -3.30 -11.49
C GLU A 258 -20.52 -2.23 -10.41
N GLY A 259 -20.97 -2.58 -9.21
CA GLY A 259 -20.98 -1.65 -8.08
C GLY A 259 -19.57 -1.17 -7.75
N ASN A 260 -18.57 -2.06 -7.80
CA ASN A 260 -17.17 -1.73 -7.54
C ASN A 260 -16.56 -0.75 -8.55
N SER A 261 -17.00 -0.80 -9.82
CA SER A 261 -16.49 0.10 -10.87
C SER A 261 -17.11 1.50 -10.80
N GLN A 262 -18.31 1.61 -10.21
CA GLN A 262 -19.04 2.86 -10.01
C GLN A 262 -18.75 3.53 -8.66
N GLU A 263 -18.03 2.86 -7.75
CA GLU A 263 -17.61 3.45 -6.47
C GLU A 263 -16.63 4.62 -6.65
N THR A 264 -16.94 5.75 -6.01
CA THR A 264 -16.03 6.89 -5.91
C THR A 264 -14.96 6.62 -4.85
N ILE A 265 -13.69 6.54 -5.29
CA ILE A 265 -12.52 6.39 -4.39
C ILE A 265 -12.25 7.69 -3.62
N PHE A 266 -12.62 8.84 -4.18
CA PHE A 266 -12.61 10.13 -3.52
C PHE A 266 -14.02 10.49 -3.06
N ILE A 267 -14.32 10.33 -1.77
CA ILE A 267 -15.42 11.06 -1.13
C ILE A 267 -14.79 12.11 -0.26
N HIS A 268 -15.15 13.38 -0.48
CA HIS A 268 -14.69 14.47 0.37
C HIS A 268 -15.10 14.16 1.82
N PRO A 269 -14.20 14.25 2.82
CA PRO A 269 -14.39 13.69 4.17
C PRO A 269 -15.58 14.24 4.98
N TRP A 270 -16.38 15.12 4.40
CA TRP A 270 -17.47 15.86 5.03
C TRP A 270 -18.77 15.90 4.22
N ARG A 271 -18.83 15.26 3.03
CA ARG A 271 -20.09 15.18 2.28
C ARG A 271 -20.91 14.01 2.82
N HIS A 272 -21.54 14.24 3.97
CA HIS A 272 -22.71 13.48 4.37
C HIS A 272 -23.83 13.84 3.39
N GLU A 273 -23.84 13.25 2.20
CA GLU A 273 -25.10 13.13 1.47
C GLU A 273 -25.83 11.95 2.14
N PRO A 274 -26.85 12.20 3.00
CA PRO A 274 -27.75 11.13 3.37
C PRO A 274 -28.33 10.58 2.07
N VAL A 275 -28.39 9.25 1.97
CA VAL A 275 -29.21 8.63 0.93
C VAL A 275 -30.64 9.05 1.26
N SER A 276 -31.13 10.10 0.61
CA SER A 276 -32.49 10.56 0.75
C SER A 276 -33.37 9.56 0.02
N ILE A 277 -33.77 8.50 0.73
CA ILE A 277 -34.83 7.61 0.30
C ILE A 277 -36.13 8.40 0.45
N GLY A 278 -36.37 9.34 -0.46
CA GLY A 278 -37.62 10.06 -0.54
C GLY A 278 -38.70 9.06 -0.96
N LEU A 279 -39.71 8.88 -0.12
CA LEU A 279 -40.95 8.20 -0.49
C LEU A 279 -41.57 8.96 -1.66
N HIS A 280 -41.41 8.44 -2.88
CA HIS A 280 -42.26 8.81 -4.01
C HIS A 280 -43.62 8.11 -3.84
N TYR A 281 -44.39 8.49 -2.81
CA TYR A 281 -45.84 8.30 -2.85
C TYR A 281 -46.43 9.44 -3.68
N GLY A 282 -46.37 9.29 -5.00
CA GLY A 282 -47.29 9.99 -5.89
C GLY A 282 -48.63 9.26 -5.83
N PHE A 283 -49.58 9.86 -5.13
CA PHE A 283 -51.00 9.48 -5.17
C PHE A 283 -51.51 9.50 -6.63
N PHE A 284 -52.46 8.60 -6.91
CA PHE A 284 -53.32 8.58 -8.09
C PHE A 284 -53.92 9.95 -8.43
#